data_AF-V5XCC8-F1
#
_entry.id   AF-V5XCC8-F1
#
_cell.length_a   1.000
_cell.length_b   1.000
_cell.length_c   1.000
_cell.angle_alpha   90.00
_cell.angle_beta   90.00
_cell.angle_gamma   90.00
#
_symmetry.space_group_name_H-M   'P 1'
#
loop_
_entity.id
_entity.type
_entity.pdbx_description
1 polymer ?
#
loop_
_entity_poly.entity_id
_entity_poly.type
_entity_poly.pdbx_seq_one_letter_code
_entity_poly.pdbx_strand_id
1 'polypeptide(L)'
;MSVDTAQDSRIAAAEALYDALARGDAESIDRLLSPEFVGHVTEGMPLEMGGTHHGAEAMRAQVWWRIGAHFRARAVAEDHRLNKDGGLTVIGTYRGSGRRSGAELDAAFVHVLSFDNDGRITELRQLTDTAAWRAALEGNGALQTIDYRVENGLATVCLNRPDQRNAINLRMGQETLEVARRIQSDRSVRAVLICGNGPALTVGGDISYFLESNGAGYDTLFEKMIRPYHEGFDILSRVEAPIVAAAHGPVAGGGLGFVYAADIVLAADDSRFVVAFAGIGLSGDGGGTYHLPRLIGPRRAAQAYLRNTPISAAEALQWGLVNEIVPAAELRSRATQVATELAAGPTVAFATMRALLRDSWHNDLRTQLTAELQGTKDTGRSDDAAAAIAAFAAKTTPTFQGR
;
A
#
# COMPACT_ATOMS: atom_id res chain seq x y z
N MET A 1 -4.04 -28.61 -49.80
CA MET A 1 -2.90 -28.27 -48.91
C MET A 1 -2.65 -29.43 -47.99
N SER A 2 -1.40 -29.87 -47.80
CA SER A 2 -1.11 -30.88 -46.77
C SER A 2 -1.30 -30.25 -45.39
N VAL A 3 -1.52 -31.08 -44.36
CA VAL A 3 -1.68 -30.62 -42.97
C VAL A 3 -0.48 -29.75 -42.54
N ASP A 4 0.72 -30.11 -42.97
CA ASP A 4 1.95 -29.36 -42.71
C ASP A 4 1.94 -27.94 -43.30
N THR A 5 1.40 -27.74 -44.52
CA THR A 5 1.36 -26.39 -45.15
C THR A 5 0.39 -25.44 -44.43
N ALA A 6 -0.71 -25.97 -43.90
CA ALA A 6 -1.70 -25.18 -43.16
C ALA A 6 -1.19 -24.81 -41.75
N GLN A 7 -0.44 -25.71 -41.12
CA GLN A 7 0.22 -25.45 -39.85
C GLN A 7 1.28 -24.35 -39.98
N ASP A 8 2.15 -24.44 -40.99
CA ASP A 8 3.21 -23.45 -41.25
C ASP A 8 2.64 -22.05 -41.49
N SER A 9 1.55 -21.95 -42.27
CA SER A 9 0.89 -20.66 -42.55
C SER A 9 0.28 -20.02 -41.30
N ARG A 10 -0.26 -20.80 -40.36
CA ARG A 10 -0.87 -20.29 -39.12
C ARG A 10 0.18 -19.86 -38.11
N ILE A 11 1.27 -20.62 -38.01
CA ILE A 11 2.44 -20.24 -37.21
C ILE A 11 3.00 -18.91 -37.72
N ALA A 12 3.17 -18.78 -39.04
CA ALA A 12 3.64 -17.54 -39.64
C ALA A 12 2.71 -16.34 -39.35
N ALA A 13 1.39 -16.54 -39.36
CA ALA A 13 0.44 -15.48 -39.01
C ALA A 13 0.54 -15.06 -37.53
N ALA A 14 0.70 -16.02 -36.62
CA ALA A 14 0.87 -15.75 -35.19
C ALA A 14 2.20 -15.01 -34.90
N GLU A 15 3.30 -15.46 -35.51
CA GLU A 15 4.61 -14.81 -35.40
C GLU A 15 4.56 -13.39 -35.97
N ALA A 16 3.95 -13.19 -37.13
CA ALA A 16 3.76 -11.87 -37.73
C ALA A 16 2.96 -10.93 -36.83
N LEU A 17 1.94 -11.44 -36.12
CA LEU A 17 1.17 -10.66 -35.16
C LEU A 17 2.04 -10.20 -33.99
N TYR A 18 2.82 -11.10 -33.38
CA TYR A 18 3.72 -10.73 -32.26
C TYR A 18 4.77 -9.71 -32.67
N ASP A 19 5.30 -9.84 -33.88
CA ASP A 19 6.26 -8.92 -34.46
C ASP A 19 5.66 -7.53 -34.72
N ALA A 20 4.44 -7.48 -35.26
CA ALA A 20 3.72 -6.24 -35.48
C ALA A 20 3.39 -5.53 -34.15
N LEU A 21 2.98 -6.29 -33.12
CA LEU A 21 2.77 -5.79 -31.77
C LEU A 21 4.04 -5.21 -31.15
N ALA A 22 5.17 -5.91 -31.28
CA ALA A 22 6.46 -5.45 -30.75
C ALA A 22 6.94 -4.14 -31.40
N ARG A 23 6.59 -3.90 -32.67
CA ARG A 23 6.92 -2.68 -33.42
C ARG A 23 5.90 -1.55 -33.27
N GLY A 24 4.71 -1.83 -32.71
CA GLY A 24 3.61 -0.87 -32.70
C GLY A 24 3.00 -0.62 -34.09
N ASP A 25 3.07 -1.60 -35.00
CA ASP A 25 2.64 -1.48 -36.40
C ASP A 25 1.14 -1.81 -36.56
N ALA A 26 0.30 -0.79 -36.43
CA ALA A 26 -1.16 -0.93 -36.51
C ALA A 26 -1.65 -1.46 -37.87
N GLU A 27 -1.00 -1.08 -38.97
CA GLU A 27 -1.41 -1.49 -40.33
C GLU A 27 -1.17 -2.98 -40.55
N SER A 28 -0.03 -3.50 -40.09
CA SER A 28 0.24 -4.94 -40.15
C SER A 28 -0.68 -5.74 -39.23
N ILE A 29 -1.03 -5.22 -38.06
CA ILE A 29 -2.04 -5.83 -37.17
C ILE A 29 -3.39 -5.91 -37.91
N ASP A 30 -3.86 -4.82 -38.50
CA ASP A 30 -5.15 -4.77 -39.19
C ASP A 30 -5.22 -5.72 -40.40
N ARG A 31 -4.10 -6.01 -41.06
CA ARG A 31 -4.05 -6.99 -42.16
C ARG A 31 -4.14 -8.44 -41.68
N LEU A 32 -3.65 -8.74 -40.48
CA LEU A 32 -3.62 -10.09 -39.91
C LEU A 32 -4.93 -10.50 -39.25
N LEU A 33 -5.72 -9.52 -38.76
CA LEU A 33 -6.96 -9.78 -38.04
C LEU A 33 -8.17 -9.72 -38.97
N SER A 34 -9.17 -10.57 -38.74
CA SER A 34 -10.47 -10.51 -39.43
C SER A 34 -11.26 -9.25 -39.00
N PRO A 35 -12.13 -8.68 -39.85
CA PRO A 35 -13.03 -7.59 -39.45
C PRO A 35 -13.90 -7.93 -38.23
N GLU A 36 -14.29 -9.21 -38.09
CA GLU A 36 -15.10 -9.74 -36.98
C GLU A 36 -14.24 -10.26 -35.82
N PHE A 37 -12.97 -9.81 -35.72
CA PHE A 37 -12.04 -10.31 -34.70
C PHE A 37 -12.55 -10.06 -33.27
N VAL A 38 -12.41 -11.07 -32.40
CA VAL A 38 -12.70 -10.95 -30.97
C VAL A 38 -11.48 -11.34 -30.14
N GLY A 39 -11.08 -10.46 -29.22
CA GLY A 39 -10.03 -10.71 -28.25
C GLY A 39 -10.62 -11.03 -26.87
N HIS A 40 -10.15 -12.10 -26.25
CA HIS A 40 -10.47 -12.45 -24.86
C HIS A 40 -9.18 -12.38 -24.02
N VAL A 41 -9.11 -11.40 -23.13
CA VAL A 41 -7.98 -11.15 -22.24
C VAL A 41 -8.27 -11.73 -20.86
N THR A 42 -7.25 -12.33 -20.24
CA THR A 42 -7.39 -12.97 -18.92
C THR A 42 -7.98 -12.01 -17.89
N GLU A 43 -9.04 -12.42 -17.20
CA GLU A 43 -9.62 -11.67 -16.09
C GLU A 43 -8.57 -11.39 -15.00
N GLY A 44 -8.59 -10.17 -14.46
CA GLY A 44 -7.60 -9.73 -13.47
C GLY A 44 -6.30 -9.17 -14.03
N MET A 45 -6.12 -9.07 -15.36
CA MET A 45 -5.08 -8.23 -15.94
C MET A 45 -5.16 -6.79 -15.40
N PRO A 46 -4.03 -6.13 -15.12
CA PRO A 46 -4.02 -4.78 -14.55
C PRO A 46 -4.58 -3.74 -15.54
N LEU A 47 -4.81 -2.51 -15.07
CA LEU A 47 -5.26 -1.38 -15.89
C LEU A 47 -6.57 -1.64 -16.64
N GLU A 48 -7.47 -2.44 -16.04
CA GLU A 48 -8.79 -2.78 -16.60
C GLU A 48 -8.71 -3.40 -18.00
N MET A 49 -7.63 -4.15 -18.29
CA MET A 49 -7.43 -4.79 -19.60
C MET A 49 -8.11 -6.16 -19.71
N GLY A 50 -8.57 -6.75 -18.60
CA GLY A 50 -9.24 -8.04 -18.61
C GLY A 50 -10.63 -7.98 -19.23
N GLY A 51 -11.06 -9.07 -19.88
CA GLY A 51 -12.40 -9.20 -20.43
C GLY A 51 -12.43 -9.47 -21.94
N THR A 52 -13.57 -9.15 -22.56
CA THR A 52 -13.79 -9.37 -24.00
C THR A 52 -13.81 -8.06 -24.75
N HIS A 53 -13.06 -7.99 -25.86
CA HIS A 53 -12.91 -6.82 -26.69
C HIS A 53 -13.27 -7.16 -28.14
N HIS A 54 -14.22 -6.42 -28.71
CA HIS A 54 -14.72 -6.66 -30.07
C HIS A 54 -14.00 -5.75 -31.07
N GLY A 55 -13.33 -6.36 -32.04
CA GLY A 55 -12.61 -5.68 -33.11
C GLY A 55 -11.16 -5.32 -32.77
N ALA A 56 -10.38 -5.15 -33.84
CA ALA A 56 -8.96 -4.81 -33.75
C ALA A 56 -8.71 -3.44 -33.09
N GLU A 57 -9.63 -2.48 -33.28
CA GLU A 57 -9.56 -1.16 -32.67
C GLU A 57 -9.67 -1.21 -31.15
N ALA A 58 -10.66 -1.95 -30.63
CA ALA A 58 -10.84 -2.11 -29.18
C ALA A 58 -9.63 -2.80 -28.55
N MET A 59 -9.13 -3.88 -29.15
CA MET A 59 -7.94 -4.57 -28.67
C MET A 59 -6.69 -3.69 -28.67
N ARG A 60 -6.50 -2.86 -29.70
CA ARG A 60 -5.40 -1.88 -29.72
C ARG A 60 -5.54 -0.86 -28.60
N ALA A 61 -6.66 -0.14 -28.54
CA ALA A 61 -6.82 0.99 -27.63
C ALA A 61 -6.90 0.59 -26.15
N GLN A 62 -7.54 -0.54 -25.86
CA GLN A 62 -7.83 -0.97 -24.49
C GLN A 62 -6.83 -1.97 -23.95
N VAL A 63 -6.05 -2.64 -24.80
CA VAL A 63 -5.12 -3.69 -24.38
C VAL A 63 -3.70 -3.42 -24.88
N TRP A 64 -3.44 -3.60 -26.17
CA TRP A 64 -2.06 -3.64 -26.69
C TRP A 64 -1.31 -2.32 -26.53
N TRP A 65 -1.97 -1.17 -26.73
CA TRP A 65 -1.34 0.14 -26.52
C TRP A 65 -1.26 0.53 -25.05
N ARG A 66 -2.17 0.03 -24.20
CA ARG A 66 -2.01 0.15 -22.73
C ARG A 66 -0.79 -0.65 -22.27
N ILE A 67 -0.60 -1.87 -22.78
CA ILE A 67 0.61 -2.66 -22.54
C ILE A 67 1.85 -1.86 -23.00
N GLY A 68 1.86 -1.33 -24.22
CA GLY A 68 2.97 -0.54 -24.74
C GLY A 68 3.28 0.74 -23.96
N ALA A 69 2.26 1.38 -23.38
CA ALA A 69 2.39 2.60 -22.58
C ALA A 69 2.97 2.33 -21.18
N HIS A 70 2.67 1.17 -20.58
CA HIS A 70 3.05 0.85 -19.21
C HIS A 70 4.20 -0.16 -19.08
N PHE A 71 4.47 -0.92 -20.14
CA PHE A 71 5.48 -1.98 -20.15
C PHE A 71 6.38 -1.86 -21.39
N ARG A 72 7.59 -2.37 -21.27
CA ARG A 72 8.41 -2.85 -22.38
C ARG A 72 8.19 -4.35 -22.40
N ALA A 73 7.27 -4.86 -23.19
CA ALA A 73 6.90 -6.28 -23.21
C ALA A 73 7.00 -6.86 -24.61
N ARG A 74 7.47 -8.11 -24.72
CA ARG A 74 7.48 -8.89 -25.96
C ARG A 74 6.96 -10.29 -25.69
N ALA A 75 6.08 -10.80 -26.56
CA ALA A 75 5.70 -12.21 -26.57
C ALA A 75 6.85 -13.03 -27.19
N VAL A 76 7.36 -14.01 -26.45
CA VAL A 76 8.34 -14.98 -26.94
C VAL A 76 7.64 -16.32 -27.03
N ALA A 77 7.33 -16.76 -28.25
CA ALA A 77 6.73 -18.07 -28.49
C ALA A 77 7.78 -19.18 -28.30
N GLU A 78 7.40 -20.24 -27.60
CA GLU A 78 8.29 -21.36 -27.26
C GLU A 78 7.77 -22.68 -27.86
N ASP A 79 6.46 -22.85 -27.96
CA ASP A 79 5.82 -24.04 -28.53
C ASP A 79 4.56 -23.67 -29.34
N HIS A 80 4.32 -24.40 -30.43
CA HIS A 80 3.18 -24.21 -31.34
C HIS A 80 2.45 -25.54 -31.54
N ARG A 81 1.14 -25.55 -31.30
CA ARG A 81 0.31 -26.76 -31.40
C ARG A 81 -0.90 -26.51 -32.28
N LEU A 82 -1.07 -27.33 -33.30
CA LEU A 82 -2.27 -27.31 -34.12
C LEU A 82 -3.44 -27.93 -33.35
N ASN A 83 -4.57 -27.24 -33.31
CA ASN A 83 -5.78 -27.72 -32.65
C ASN A 83 -6.62 -28.57 -33.62
N LYS A 84 -7.43 -29.48 -33.07
CA LYS A 84 -8.27 -30.40 -33.87
C LYS A 84 -9.31 -29.68 -34.73
N ASP A 85 -9.75 -28.51 -34.30
CA ASP A 85 -10.69 -27.61 -34.99
C ASP A 85 -10.00 -26.72 -36.05
N GLY A 86 -8.68 -26.84 -36.22
CA GLY A 86 -7.91 -25.98 -37.10
C GLY A 86 -7.50 -24.65 -36.46
N GLY A 87 -7.67 -24.46 -35.15
CA GLY A 87 -7.01 -23.39 -34.43
C GLY A 87 -5.51 -23.61 -34.25
N LEU A 88 -4.83 -22.63 -33.68
CA LEU A 88 -3.44 -22.72 -33.24
C LEU A 88 -3.35 -22.35 -31.76
N THR A 89 -2.73 -23.22 -30.97
CA THR A 89 -2.32 -22.89 -29.60
C THR A 89 -0.84 -22.56 -29.58
N VAL A 90 -0.51 -21.38 -29.06
CA VAL A 90 0.86 -20.92 -28.85
C VAL A 90 1.14 -20.82 -27.37
N ILE A 91 2.21 -21.47 -26.92
CA ILE A 91 2.68 -21.40 -25.53
C ILE A 91 4.00 -20.63 -25.53
N GLY A 92 4.15 -19.74 -24.57
CA GLY A 92 5.38 -18.96 -24.46
C GLY A 92 5.39 -18.08 -23.23
N THR A 93 6.28 -17.08 -23.28
CA THR A 93 6.54 -16.19 -22.16
C THR A 93 6.56 -14.74 -22.63
N TYR A 94 5.84 -13.87 -21.93
CA TYR A 94 6.01 -12.43 -22.07
C TYR A 94 7.26 -12.00 -21.30
N ARG A 95 8.22 -11.40 -22.01
CA ARG A 95 9.47 -10.91 -21.40
C ARG A 95 9.60 -9.40 -21.51
N GLY A 96 10.15 -8.79 -20.46
CA GLY A 96 10.61 -7.41 -20.48
C GLY A 96 10.51 -6.73 -19.11
N SER A 97 9.91 -5.54 -19.02
CA SER A 97 9.81 -4.81 -17.75
C SER A 97 8.68 -3.78 -17.69
N GLY A 98 8.24 -3.41 -16.49
CA GLY A 98 7.40 -2.24 -16.27
C GLY A 98 8.17 -0.94 -16.56
N ARG A 99 7.59 -0.03 -17.35
CA ARG A 99 8.26 1.23 -17.73
C ARG A 99 8.48 2.16 -16.55
N ARG A 100 7.50 2.23 -15.64
CA ARG A 100 7.57 3.08 -14.45
C ARG A 100 8.38 2.43 -13.33
N SER A 101 8.09 1.17 -13.04
CA SER A 101 8.69 0.43 -11.93
C SER A 101 10.11 -0.05 -12.20
N GLY A 102 10.47 -0.28 -13.46
CA GLY A 102 11.70 -0.94 -13.86
C GLY A 102 11.75 -2.44 -13.54
N ALA A 103 10.72 -3.02 -12.91
CA ALA A 103 10.71 -4.43 -12.53
C ALA A 103 10.55 -5.34 -13.74
N GLU A 104 11.17 -6.50 -13.65
CA GLU A 104 11.13 -7.54 -14.68
C GLU A 104 9.70 -8.04 -14.88
N LEU A 105 9.34 -8.23 -16.15
CA LEU A 105 8.16 -8.95 -16.57
C LEU A 105 8.62 -10.30 -17.12
N ASP A 106 8.22 -11.36 -16.42
CA ASP A 106 8.32 -12.74 -16.87
C ASP A 106 6.97 -13.41 -16.59
N ALA A 107 6.12 -13.47 -17.61
CA ALA A 107 4.76 -13.97 -17.46
C ALA A 107 4.47 -15.04 -18.52
N ALA A 108 4.28 -16.29 -18.08
CA ALA A 108 3.85 -17.36 -18.96
C ALA A 108 2.51 -17.00 -19.64
N PHE A 109 2.35 -17.41 -20.89
CA PHE A 109 1.10 -17.26 -21.63
C PHE A 109 0.75 -18.51 -22.45
N VAL A 110 -0.56 -18.64 -22.68
CA VAL A 110 -1.14 -19.49 -23.72
C VAL A 110 -2.07 -18.62 -24.56
N HIS A 111 -1.82 -18.57 -25.86
CA HIS A 111 -2.73 -18.00 -26.84
C HIS A 111 -3.45 -19.12 -27.59
N VAL A 112 -4.77 -19.05 -27.66
CA VAL A 112 -5.57 -19.88 -28.55
C VAL A 112 -6.10 -18.98 -29.66
N LEU A 113 -5.70 -19.29 -30.89
CA LEU A 113 -6.00 -18.52 -32.09
C LEU A 113 -6.93 -19.30 -33.01
N SER A 114 -7.98 -18.63 -33.48
CA SER A 114 -8.90 -19.13 -34.50
C SER A 114 -8.66 -18.38 -35.81
N PHE A 115 -8.91 -19.04 -36.95
CA PHE A 115 -8.64 -18.48 -38.28
C PHE A 115 -9.83 -18.62 -39.21
N ASP A 116 -10.00 -17.67 -40.13
CA ASP A 116 -10.93 -17.80 -41.25
C ASP A 116 -10.30 -18.56 -42.44
N ASN A 117 -11.08 -18.72 -43.51
CA ASN A 117 -10.66 -19.42 -44.73
C ASN A 117 -9.52 -18.71 -45.48
N ASP A 118 -9.35 -17.40 -45.25
CA ASP A 118 -8.29 -16.58 -45.84
C ASP A 118 -7.03 -16.56 -44.96
N GLY A 119 -7.06 -17.27 -43.83
CA GLY A 119 -5.95 -17.38 -42.88
C GLY A 119 -5.79 -16.18 -41.96
N ARG A 120 -6.78 -15.28 -41.87
CA ARG A 120 -6.78 -14.17 -40.91
C ARG A 120 -7.26 -14.65 -39.55
N ILE A 121 -6.76 -14.02 -38.50
CA ILE A 121 -7.09 -14.37 -37.12
C ILE A 121 -8.49 -13.82 -36.78
N THR A 122 -9.42 -14.69 -36.42
CA THR A 122 -10.80 -14.34 -36.05
C THR A 122 -11.00 -14.26 -34.54
N GLU A 123 -10.20 -14.98 -33.76
CA GLU A 123 -10.27 -14.95 -32.30
C GLU A 123 -8.86 -15.09 -31.71
N LEU A 124 -8.59 -14.35 -30.64
CA LEU A 124 -7.43 -14.56 -29.76
C LEU A 124 -7.92 -14.67 -28.33
N ARG A 125 -7.71 -15.83 -27.71
CA ARG A 125 -7.93 -16.04 -26.28
C ARG A 125 -6.59 -16.12 -25.57
N GLN A 126 -6.37 -15.20 -24.64
CA GLN A 126 -5.18 -15.12 -23.81
C GLN A 126 -5.45 -15.69 -22.42
N LEU A 127 -4.55 -16.59 -22.02
CA LEU A 127 -4.36 -17.03 -20.63
C LEU A 127 -2.95 -16.62 -20.23
N THR A 128 -2.79 -15.81 -19.20
CA THR A 128 -1.46 -15.36 -18.73
C THR A 128 -1.40 -15.25 -17.21
N ASP A 129 -0.19 -15.33 -16.66
CA ASP A 129 0.07 -15.03 -15.26
C ASP A 129 -0.16 -13.53 -14.96
N THR A 130 -1.38 -13.19 -14.53
CA THR A 130 -1.77 -11.81 -14.21
C THR A 130 -1.05 -11.25 -12.99
N ALA A 131 -0.53 -12.09 -12.10
CA ALA A 131 0.25 -11.65 -10.94
C ALA A 131 1.62 -11.13 -11.38
N ALA A 132 2.28 -11.79 -12.34
CA ALA A 132 3.52 -11.32 -12.93
C ALA A 132 3.36 -9.95 -13.63
N TRP A 133 2.24 -9.72 -14.32
CA TRP A 133 1.93 -8.41 -14.91
C TRP A 133 1.74 -7.31 -13.86
N ARG A 134 1.07 -7.59 -12.74
CA ARG A 134 0.91 -6.63 -11.63
C ARG A 134 2.24 -6.36 -10.94
N ALA A 135 3.01 -7.39 -10.65
CA ALA A 135 4.35 -7.26 -10.06
C ALA A 135 5.27 -6.43 -10.97
N ALA A 136 5.26 -6.67 -12.28
CA ALA A 136 6.00 -5.85 -13.22
C ALA A 136 5.48 -4.40 -13.27
N LEU A 137 4.17 -4.16 -13.15
CA LEU A 137 3.59 -2.81 -13.15
C LEU A 137 3.96 -2.01 -11.89
N GLU A 138 3.90 -2.67 -10.73
CA GLU A 138 4.06 -2.08 -9.40
C GLU A 138 5.54 -2.03 -8.97
N GLY A 139 6.36 -2.96 -9.45
CA GLY A 139 7.76 -3.13 -9.07
C GLY A 139 7.99 -4.37 -8.21
N ASN A 140 9.22 -4.55 -7.70
CA ASN A 140 9.49 -5.39 -6.52
C ASN A 140 8.78 -4.89 -5.23
N GLY A 141 7.70 -4.09 -5.36
CA GLY A 141 6.99 -3.33 -4.34
C GLY A 141 5.68 -3.96 -3.87
N ALA A 142 5.57 -5.29 -3.90
CA ALA A 142 4.71 -5.95 -2.94
C ALA A 142 5.40 -5.81 -1.57
N LEU A 143 4.79 -5.03 -0.69
CA LEU A 143 5.24 -4.92 0.70
C LEU A 143 5.29 -6.34 1.29
N GLN A 144 6.41 -6.71 1.88
CA GLN A 144 6.62 -8.06 2.41
C GLN A 144 6.51 -8.11 3.94
N THR A 145 6.67 -6.96 4.59
CA THR A 145 6.70 -6.84 6.04
C THR A 145 5.56 -5.98 6.58
N ILE A 146 4.77 -5.36 5.70
CA ILE A 146 3.60 -4.57 6.04
C ILE A 146 2.46 -4.91 5.08
N ASP A 147 1.32 -5.34 5.59
CA ASP A 147 0.09 -5.43 4.82
C ASP A 147 -0.53 -4.02 4.72
N TYR A 148 -0.74 -3.56 3.49
CA TYR A 148 -1.34 -2.25 3.21
C TYR A 148 -2.54 -2.37 2.28
N ARG A 149 -3.66 -1.77 2.65
CA ARG A 149 -4.85 -1.67 1.79
C ARG A 149 -5.66 -0.43 2.13
N VAL A 150 -6.40 0.08 1.16
CA VAL A 150 -7.37 1.18 1.33
C VAL A 150 -8.74 0.68 0.91
N GLU A 151 -9.70 0.70 1.83
CA GLU A 151 -11.08 0.27 1.59
C GLU A 151 -12.03 1.26 2.27
N ASN A 152 -13.03 1.78 1.56
CA ASN A 152 -14.03 2.73 2.09
C ASN A 152 -13.41 3.95 2.83
N GLY A 153 -12.27 4.44 2.32
CA GLY A 153 -11.52 5.55 2.91
C GLY A 153 -10.69 5.20 4.15
N LEU A 154 -10.66 3.95 4.59
CA LEU A 154 -9.78 3.50 5.66
C LEU A 154 -8.51 2.86 5.07
N ALA A 155 -7.36 3.49 5.30
CA ALA A 155 -6.06 2.86 5.06
C ALA A 155 -5.71 1.95 6.25
N THR A 156 -5.60 0.65 6.02
CA THR A 156 -5.13 -0.32 7.01
C THR A 156 -3.66 -0.63 6.78
N VAL A 157 -2.84 -0.42 7.80
CA VAL A 157 -1.39 -0.66 7.83
C VAL A 157 -1.10 -1.68 8.93
N CYS A 158 -0.94 -2.96 8.58
CA CYS A 158 -0.59 -3.98 9.57
C CYS A 158 0.84 -4.49 9.39
N LEU A 159 1.64 -4.41 10.46
CA LEU A 159 2.95 -5.04 10.48
C LEU A 159 2.81 -6.55 10.35
N ASN A 160 3.56 -7.16 9.44
CA ASN A 160 3.35 -8.55 9.01
C ASN A 160 4.66 -9.36 9.01
N ARG A 161 5.30 -9.44 10.17
CA ARG A 161 6.35 -10.43 10.48
C ARG A 161 6.01 -11.19 11.77
N PRO A 162 4.85 -11.88 11.83
CA PRO A 162 4.28 -12.40 13.07
C PRO A 162 5.21 -13.38 13.79
N ASP A 163 5.95 -14.20 13.04
CA ASP A 163 6.89 -15.19 13.59
C ASP A 163 8.08 -14.53 14.32
N GLN A 164 8.44 -13.30 13.94
CA GLN A 164 9.44 -12.47 14.63
C GLN A 164 8.78 -11.42 15.52
N ARG A 165 7.49 -11.57 15.86
CA ARG A 165 6.71 -10.60 16.64
C ARG A 165 6.81 -9.17 16.09
N ASN A 166 6.80 -9.07 14.77
CA ASN A 166 6.92 -7.82 14.01
C ASN A 166 8.18 -7.02 14.33
N ALA A 167 9.30 -7.69 14.61
CA ALA A 167 10.60 -7.04 14.74
C ALA A 167 10.96 -6.22 13.48
N ILE A 168 11.60 -5.09 13.67
CA ILE A 168 11.90 -4.10 12.62
C ILE A 168 13.29 -4.39 12.05
N ASN A 169 13.33 -4.92 10.83
CA ASN A 169 14.54 -5.03 10.02
C ASN A 169 14.63 -3.88 9.01
N LEU A 170 15.69 -3.87 8.20
CA LEU A 170 15.88 -2.83 7.17
C LEU A 170 14.69 -2.69 6.22
N ARG A 171 14.13 -3.82 5.78
CA ARG A 171 12.99 -3.83 4.85
C ARG A 171 11.77 -3.16 5.46
N MET A 172 11.41 -3.49 6.71
CA MET A 172 10.28 -2.84 7.38
C MET A 172 10.50 -1.34 7.57
N GLY A 173 11.73 -0.90 7.84
CA GLY A 173 12.07 0.53 7.88
C GLY A 173 11.83 1.25 6.56
N GLN A 174 12.21 0.61 5.43
CA GLN A 174 11.98 1.13 4.08
C GLN A 174 10.50 1.09 3.68
N GLU A 175 9.80 0.00 3.98
CA GLU A 175 8.37 -0.18 3.70
C GLU A 175 7.51 0.78 4.53
N THR A 176 7.94 1.17 5.73
CA THR A 176 7.27 2.21 6.53
C THR A 176 7.26 3.56 5.80
N LEU A 177 8.40 3.97 5.21
CA LEU A 177 8.47 5.17 4.38
C LEU A 177 7.58 5.05 3.13
N GLU A 178 7.62 3.90 2.47
CA GLU A 178 6.83 3.65 1.28
C GLU A 178 5.33 3.76 1.57
N VAL A 179 4.84 3.10 2.63
CA VAL A 179 3.45 3.18 3.07
C VAL A 179 3.05 4.60 3.46
N ALA A 180 3.90 5.32 4.18
CA ALA A 180 3.65 6.72 4.53
C ALA A 180 3.47 7.60 3.28
N ARG A 181 4.30 7.41 2.25
CA ARG A 181 4.18 8.11 0.95
C ARG A 181 2.93 7.70 0.18
N ARG A 182 2.55 6.40 0.21
CA ARG A 182 1.29 5.92 -0.38
C ARG A 182 0.09 6.61 0.27
N ILE A 183 0.05 6.67 1.61
CA ILE A 183 -1.01 7.36 2.36
C ILE A 183 -1.04 8.86 2.02
N GLN A 184 0.11 9.54 2.02
CA GLN A 184 0.18 10.97 1.74
C GLN A 184 -0.32 11.34 0.33
N SER A 185 -0.11 10.46 -0.65
CA SER A 185 -0.47 10.72 -2.04
C SER A 185 -1.88 10.27 -2.42
N ASP A 186 -2.53 9.44 -1.61
CA ASP A 186 -3.85 8.89 -1.88
C ASP A 186 -4.96 9.72 -1.22
N ARG A 187 -5.62 10.55 -2.02
CA ARG A 187 -6.75 11.40 -1.57
C ARG A 187 -8.00 10.62 -1.18
N SER A 188 -8.07 9.32 -1.46
CA SER A 188 -9.18 8.49 -0.98
C SER A 188 -9.05 8.14 0.50
N VAL A 189 -7.86 8.27 1.10
CA VAL A 189 -7.63 7.97 2.51
C VAL A 189 -8.24 9.06 3.40
N ARG A 190 -9.18 8.64 4.24
CA ARG A 190 -9.93 9.48 5.19
C ARG A 190 -9.59 9.20 6.64
N ALA A 191 -9.06 8.01 6.95
CA ALA A 191 -8.45 7.65 8.24
C ALA A 191 -7.41 6.53 8.04
N VAL A 192 -6.53 6.34 9.00
CA VAL A 192 -5.51 5.29 9.00
C VAL A 192 -5.67 4.41 10.24
N LEU A 193 -5.60 3.09 10.08
CA LEU A 193 -5.46 2.12 11.16
C LEU A 193 -4.08 1.47 11.11
N ILE A 194 -3.30 1.61 12.17
CA ILE A 194 -2.03 0.91 12.38
C ILE A 194 -2.26 -0.29 13.31
N CYS A 195 -1.79 -1.46 12.89
CA CYS A 195 -1.98 -2.75 13.57
C CYS A 195 -0.74 -3.65 13.45
N GLY A 196 -0.72 -4.74 14.20
CA GLY A 196 0.24 -5.84 14.00
C GLY A 196 -0.50 -7.15 13.78
N ASN A 197 0.01 -8.00 12.88
CA ASN A 197 -0.40 -9.39 12.76
C ASN A 197 0.38 -10.25 13.77
N GLY A 198 -0.23 -11.33 14.24
CA GLY A 198 0.38 -12.23 15.20
C GLY A 198 0.38 -11.69 16.64
N PRO A 199 1.36 -12.07 17.48
CA PRO A 199 1.24 -11.99 18.94
C PRO A 199 1.56 -10.61 19.55
N ALA A 200 1.97 -9.63 18.74
CA ALA A 200 2.39 -8.31 19.22
C ALA A 200 2.17 -7.23 18.16
N LEU A 201 2.09 -5.97 18.57
CA LEU A 201 2.28 -4.87 17.61
C LEU A 201 3.71 -4.91 17.05
N THR A 202 4.75 -4.79 17.90
CA THR A 202 6.16 -4.97 17.51
C THR A 202 7.10 -5.01 18.70
N VAL A 203 8.11 -5.90 18.66
CA VAL A 203 9.19 -5.96 19.66
C VAL A 203 10.35 -4.98 19.42
N GLY A 204 10.22 -4.05 18.47
CA GLY A 204 11.26 -3.08 18.15
C GLY A 204 12.28 -3.63 17.16
N GLY A 205 13.54 -3.16 17.22
CA GLY A 205 14.59 -3.56 16.28
C GLY A 205 14.86 -5.07 16.27
N ASP A 206 15.07 -5.63 15.07
CA ASP A 206 15.40 -7.03 14.87
C ASP A 206 16.86 -7.30 15.27
N ILE A 207 17.06 -7.77 16.51
CA ILE A 207 18.40 -8.03 17.07
C ILE A 207 19.15 -9.09 16.26
N SER A 208 18.46 -10.12 15.76
CA SER A 208 19.08 -11.15 14.92
C SER A 208 19.64 -10.54 13.64
N TYR A 209 18.91 -9.62 13.02
CA TYR A 209 19.39 -8.86 11.87
C TYR A 209 20.59 -7.96 12.19
N PHE A 210 20.61 -7.34 13.38
CA PHE A 210 21.75 -6.50 13.78
C PHE A 210 23.03 -7.33 13.93
N LEU A 211 22.94 -8.52 14.54
CA LEU A 211 24.10 -9.38 14.76
C LEU A 211 24.83 -9.78 13.46
N GLU A 212 24.17 -9.76 12.30
CA GLU A 212 24.79 -10.02 11.00
C GLU A 212 25.87 -8.98 10.61
N SER A 213 25.80 -7.75 11.15
CA SER A 213 26.72 -6.64 10.82
C SER A 213 27.97 -6.55 11.71
N ASN A 214 28.13 -7.46 12.68
CA ASN A 214 29.31 -7.65 13.54
C ASN A 214 29.91 -6.38 14.20
N GLY A 215 29.06 -5.47 14.70
CA GLY A 215 29.47 -4.30 15.50
C GLY A 215 30.13 -3.15 14.74
N ALA A 216 31.10 -3.45 13.86
CA ALA A 216 31.84 -2.46 13.08
C ALA A 216 31.00 -1.78 11.98
N GLY A 217 29.86 -2.36 11.58
CA GLY A 217 28.96 -1.81 10.58
C GLY A 217 27.66 -1.20 11.12
N TYR A 218 27.52 -1.06 12.44
CA TYR A 218 26.27 -0.59 13.05
C TYR A 218 25.90 0.84 12.68
N ASP A 219 26.88 1.74 12.52
CA ASP A 219 26.63 3.12 12.09
C ASP A 219 25.92 3.17 10.73
N THR A 220 26.45 2.47 9.74
CA THR A 220 25.92 2.41 8.37
C THR A 220 24.61 1.65 8.32
N LEU A 221 24.49 0.56 9.09
CA LEU A 221 23.25 -0.21 9.20
C LEU A 221 22.13 0.67 9.75
N PHE A 222 22.36 1.29 10.91
CA PHE A 222 21.39 2.14 11.56
C PHE A 222 21.04 3.34 10.71
N GLU A 223 21.99 3.95 10.00
CA GLU A 223 21.66 5.01 9.06
C GLU A 223 20.68 4.53 7.97
N LYS A 224 20.94 3.38 7.34
CA LYS A 224 20.08 2.82 6.29
C LYS A 224 18.70 2.43 6.79
N MET A 225 18.59 2.01 8.05
CA MET A 225 17.32 1.61 8.67
C MET A 225 16.53 2.79 9.20
N ILE A 226 17.17 3.63 10.01
CA ILE A 226 16.53 4.68 10.81
C ILE A 226 16.14 5.87 9.93
N ARG A 227 16.96 6.24 8.94
CA ARG A 227 16.66 7.38 8.05
C ARG A 227 15.31 7.24 7.34
N PRO A 228 15.03 6.18 6.57
CA PRO A 228 13.71 6.03 5.95
C PRO A 228 12.61 5.85 6.98
N TYR A 229 12.86 5.14 8.08
CA TYR A 229 11.88 4.93 9.13
C TYR A 229 11.42 6.25 9.79
N HIS A 230 12.37 7.14 10.10
CA HIS A 230 12.09 8.48 10.60
C HIS A 230 11.38 9.35 9.57
N GLU A 231 11.80 9.31 8.30
CA GLU A 231 11.10 10.04 7.24
C GLU A 231 9.64 9.55 7.08
N GLY A 232 9.40 8.25 7.24
CA GLY A 232 8.05 7.68 7.26
C GLY A 232 7.19 8.27 8.38
N PHE A 233 7.70 8.32 9.62
CA PHE A 233 6.98 8.94 10.72
C PHE A 233 6.80 10.44 10.58
N ASP A 234 7.79 11.12 9.99
CA ASP A 234 7.72 12.54 9.70
C ASP A 234 6.58 12.84 8.70
N ILE A 235 6.43 12.02 7.66
CA ILE A 235 5.28 12.08 6.74
C ILE A 235 3.97 11.78 7.47
N LEU A 236 3.88 10.65 8.18
CA LEU A 236 2.70 10.28 8.96
C LEU A 236 2.32 11.39 9.96
N SER A 237 3.29 12.15 10.46
CA SER A 237 3.01 13.23 11.39
C SER A 237 2.21 14.39 10.77
N ARG A 238 2.20 14.50 9.44
CA ARG A 238 1.60 15.59 8.67
C ARG A 238 0.50 15.15 7.69
N VAL A 239 0.17 13.87 7.61
CA VAL A 239 -0.93 13.41 6.74
C VAL A 239 -2.25 14.05 7.15
N GLU A 240 -3.11 14.29 6.17
CA GLU A 240 -4.43 14.94 6.32
C GLU A 240 -5.52 13.91 6.68
N ALA A 241 -5.17 12.93 7.51
CA ALA A 241 -6.08 11.90 7.98
C ALA A 241 -5.76 11.55 9.45
N PRO A 242 -6.77 11.34 10.31
CA PRO A 242 -6.56 10.86 11.66
C PRO A 242 -6.01 9.43 11.65
N ILE A 243 -5.14 9.13 12.61
CA ILE A 243 -4.46 7.84 12.74
C ILE A 243 -4.88 7.16 14.04
N VAL A 244 -5.36 5.92 13.93
CA VAL A 244 -5.67 5.03 15.05
C VAL A 244 -4.61 3.94 15.13
N ALA A 245 -4.10 3.63 16.32
CA ALA A 245 -3.23 2.47 16.54
C ALA A 245 -3.88 1.44 17.46
N ALA A 246 -3.73 0.17 17.11
CA ALA A 246 -4.07 -0.98 17.92
C ALA A 246 -2.79 -1.63 18.48
N ALA A 247 -2.54 -1.48 19.77
CA ALA A 247 -1.36 -1.99 20.45
C ALA A 247 -1.69 -3.21 21.33
N HIS A 248 -1.18 -4.40 20.98
CA HIS A 248 -1.27 -5.61 21.81
C HIS A 248 0.10 -6.22 22.09
N GLY A 249 0.19 -7.00 23.16
CA GLY A 249 1.41 -7.68 23.56
C GLY A 249 2.57 -6.71 23.83
N PRO A 250 3.84 -7.12 23.58
CA PRO A 250 4.98 -6.21 23.73
C PRO A 250 4.99 -5.14 22.62
N VAL A 251 5.21 -3.89 23.02
CA VAL A 251 5.49 -2.75 22.14
C VAL A 251 6.80 -2.12 22.59
N ALA A 252 7.87 -2.32 21.82
CA ALA A 252 9.21 -1.99 22.30
C ALA A 252 10.07 -1.16 21.33
N GLY A 253 11.04 -0.43 21.90
CA GLY A 253 12.07 0.29 21.15
C GLY A 253 11.50 1.29 20.15
N GLY A 254 12.08 1.32 18.96
CA GLY A 254 11.61 2.13 17.83
C GLY A 254 10.21 1.78 17.35
N GLY A 255 9.67 0.63 17.77
CA GLY A 255 8.29 0.23 17.52
C GLY A 255 7.25 1.11 18.22
N LEU A 256 7.63 1.80 19.29
CA LEU A 256 6.78 2.82 19.91
C LEU A 256 6.48 4.00 18.96
N GLY A 257 7.27 4.19 17.90
CA GLY A 257 6.98 5.19 16.87
C GLY A 257 5.59 5.03 16.23
N PHE A 258 5.11 3.80 16.07
CA PHE A 258 3.76 3.52 15.56
C PHE A 258 2.66 3.98 16.53
N VAL A 259 2.94 3.93 17.85
CA VAL A 259 2.04 4.46 18.89
C VAL A 259 2.09 5.98 18.90
N TYR A 260 3.29 6.57 18.80
CA TYR A 260 3.46 8.02 18.84
C TYR A 260 2.92 8.74 17.59
N ALA A 261 2.93 8.08 16.44
CA ALA A 261 2.37 8.62 15.20
C ALA A 261 0.84 8.74 15.25
N ALA A 262 0.17 7.87 16.02
CA ALA A 262 -1.27 7.80 16.14
C ALA A 262 -1.85 8.96 16.97
N ASP A 263 -3.05 9.39 16.59
CA ASP A 263 -3.84 10.39 17.30
C ASP A 263 -4.71 9.75 18.38
N ILE A 264 -5.15 8.50 18.15
CA ILE A 264 -5.90 7.69 19.10
C ILE A 264 -5.25 6.31 19.20
N VAL A 265 -4.97 5.86 20.42
CA VAL A 265 -4.35 4.57 20.69
C VAL A 265 -5.27 3.72 21.56
N LEU A 266 -5.61 2.54 21.05
CA LEU A 266 -6.26 1.48 21.81
C LEU A 266 -5.22 0.43 22.16
N ALA A 267 -5.22 -0.01 23.41
CA ALA A 267 -4.33 -1.05 23.91
C ALA A 267 -5.10 -2.30 24.36
N ALA A 268 -4.53 -3.47 24.15
CA ALA A 268 -4.95 -4.66 24.87
C ALA A 268 -4.59 -4.55 26.36
N ASP A 269 -5.37 -5.20 27.22
CA ASP A 269 -5.10 -5.33 28.66
C ASP A 269 -3.76 -6.02 28.98
N ASP A 270 -3.30 -6.90 28.07
CA ASP A 270 -2.01 -7.57 28.15
C ASP A 270 -0.82 -6.75 27.64
N SER A 271 -1.05 -5.55 27.09
CA SER A 271 0.00 -4.74 26.47
C SER A 271 1.08 -4.30 27.45
N ARG A 272 2.33 -4.27 26.97
CA ARG A 272 3.51 -3.79 27.69
C ARG A 272 4.36 -2.91 26.80
N PHE A 273 4.57 -1.66 27.23
CA PHE A 273 5.35 -0.68 26.48
C PHE A 273 6.75 -0.54 27.09
N VAL A 274 7.81 -0.67 26.30
CA VAL A 274 9.19 -0.64 26.79
C VAL A 274 10.10 0.10 25.83
N VAL A 275 10.80 1.15 26.29
CA VAL A 275 11.73 1.88 25.40
C VAL A 275 12.97 1.05 25.01
N ALA A 276 13.40 0.08 25.82
CA ALA A 276 14.38 -0.98 25.51
C ALA A 276 15.83 -0.57 25.20
N PHE A 277 16.09 0.65 24.70
CA PHE A 277 17.39 1.05 24.16
C PHE A 277 18.55 0.97 25.16
N ALA A 278 18.33 1.35 26.42
CA ALA A 278 19.36 1.27 27.46
C ALA A 278 19.84 -0.16 27.71
N GLY A 279 19.00 -1.18 27.46
CA GLY A 279 19.37 -2.59 27.59
C GLY A 279 20.36 -3.08 26.53
N ILE A 280 20.52 -2.33 25.42
CA ILE A 280 21.42 -2.66 24.32
C ILE A 280 22.44 -1.55 24.02
N GLY A 281 22.57 -0.57 24.93
CA GLY A 281 23.56 0.52 24.80
C GLY A 281 23.25 1.54 23.71
N LEU A 282 21.98 1.67 23.29
CA LEU A 282 21.55 2.67 22.30
C LEU A 282 20.79 3.83 22.97
N SER A 283 20.75 4.98 22.30
CA SER A 283 20.12 6.21 22.82
C SER A 283 18.62 6.29 22.53
N GLY A 284 18.18 5.78 21.39
CA GLY A 284 16.79 5.77 20.95
C GLY A 284 16.56 6.27 19.53
N ASP A 285 15.44 5.86 18.96
CA ASP A 285 14.94 6.25 17.63
C ASP A 285 13.39 6.30 17.64
N GLY A 286 12.75 6.38 16.47
CA GLY A 286 11.30 6.31 16.31
C GLY A 286 10.53 7.49 16.93
N GLY A 287 11.20 8.60 17.21
CA GLY A 287 10.59 9.81 17.79
C GLY A 287 10.33 9.75 19.30
N GLY A 288 10.75 8.70 20.01
CA GLY A 288 10.36 8.51 21.42
C GLY A 288 10.84 9.60 22.38
N THR A 289 12.03 10.16 22.15
CA THR A 289 12.55 11.27 22.98
C THR A 289 11.82 12.59 22.74
N TYR A 290 11.07 12.71 21.64
CA TYR A 290 10.19 13.84 21.37
C TYR A 290 8.81 13.63 22.01
N HIS A 291 8.18 12.49 21.73
CA HIS A 291 6.78 12.24 22.09
C HIS A 291 6.58 11.81 23.54
N LEU A 292 7.37 10.86 24.05
CA LEU A 292 7.14 10.28 25.37
C LEU A 292 7.14 11.31 26.51
N PRO A 293 8.12 12.23 26.64
CA PRO A 293 8.08 13.22 27.71
C PRO A 293 6.91 14.22 27.57
N ARG A 294 6.37 14.43 26.37
CA ARG A 294 5.19 15.28 26.13
C ARG A 294 3.88 14.58 26.50
N LEU A 295 3.82 13.26 26.37
CA LEU A 295 2.65 12.45 26.71
C LEU A 295 2.57 12.14 28.21
N ILE A 296 3.64 11.57 28.79
CA ILE A 296 3.61 11.05 30.17
C ILE A 296 4.36 11.92 31.18
N GLY A 297 4.95 13.03 30.73
CA GLY A 297 5.77 13.94 31.52
C GLY A 297 7.25 13.54 31.58
N PRO A 298 8.16 14.52 31.79
CA PRO A 298 9.60 14.32 31.63
C PRO A 298 10.22 13.34 32.63
N ARG A 299 9.72 13.30 33.88
CA ARG A 299 10.27 12.41 34.92
C ARG A 299 9.94 10.94 34.67
N ARG A 300 8.72 10.65 34.22
CA ARG A 300 8.31 9.28 33.87
C ARG A 300 9.03 8.81 32.61
N ALA A 301 9.16 9.68 31.60
CA ALA A 301 9.96 9.39 30.42
C ALA A 301 11.43 9.10 30.77
N ALA A 302 12.06 9.92 31.63
CA ALA A 302 13.42 9.68 32.09
C ALA A 302 13.55 8.35 32.86
N GLN A 303 12.58 7.99 33.70
CA GLN A 303 12.54 6.69 34.35
C GLN A 303 12.44 5.55 33.33
N ALA A 304 11.54 5.65 32.35
CA ALA A 304 11.39 4.66 31.30
C ALA A 304 12.70 4.46 30.52
N TYR A 305 13.36 5.54 30.08
CA TYR A 305 14.62 5.49 29.34
C TYR A 305 15.82 5.03 30.17
N LEU A 306 16.09 5.69 31.29
CA LEU A 306 17.34 5.47 32.04
C LEU A 306 17.31 4.18 32.87
N ARG A 307 16.13 3.75 33.32
CA ARG A 307 15.96 2.50 34.08
C ARG A 307 15.39 1.36 33.25
N ASN A 308 15.16 1.58 31.94
CA ASN A 308 14.49 0.66 31.05
C ASN A 308 13.18 0.09 31.64
N THR A 309 12.43 0.92 32.37
CA THR A 309 11.24 0.46 33.12
C THR A 309 10.06 0.26 32.17
N PRO A 310 9.48 -0.95 32.10
CA PRO A 310 8.25 -1.20 31.34
C PRO A 310 7.07 -0.38 31.88
N ILE A 311 6.18 0.02 30.98
CA ILE A 311 4.91 0.66 31.29
C ILE A 311 3.80 -0.35 30.98
N SER A 312 3.01 -0.71 31.99
CA SER A 312 1.84 -1.58 31.80
C SER A 312 0.72 -0.86 31.03
N ALA A 313 -0.22 -1.61 30.44
CA ALA A 313 -1.40 -1.02 29.81
C ALA A 313 -2.15 -0.06 30.75
N ALA A 314 -2.36 -0.46 32.01
CA ALA A 314 -3.02 0.36 33.03
C ALA A 314 -2.28 1.67 33.32
N GLU A 315 -0.95 1.63 33.47
CA GLU A 315 -0.13 2.84 33.63
C GLU A 315 -0.16 3.70 32.36
N ALA A 316 -0.11 3.08 31.19
CA ALA A 316 -0.19 3.78 29.91
C ALA A 316 -1.49 4.57 29.78
N LEU A 317 -2.63 3.99 30.17
CA LEU A 317 -3.91 4.70 30.20
C LEU A 317 -3.90 5.81 31.26
N GLN A 318 -3.47 5.49 32.48
CA GLN A 318 -3.44 6.46 33.59
C GLN A 318 -2.55 7.67 33.27
N TRP A 319 -1.47 7.47 32.52
CA TRP A 319 -0.50 8.53 32.20
C TRP A 319 -0.79 9.24 30.87
N GLY A 320 -1.80 8.80 30.12
CA GLY A 320 -2.18 9.41 28.83
C GLY A 320 -1.31 8.99 27.65
N LEU A 321 -0.61 7.85 27.73
CA LEU A 321 0.08 7.23 26.59
C LEU A 321 -0.92 6.53 25.65
N VAL A 322 -2.05 6.05 26.17
CA VAL A 322 -3.13 5.43 25.39
C VAL A 322 -4.50 5.98 25.80
N ASN A 323 -5.49 5.86 24.92
CA ASN A 323 -6.84 6.42 25.12
C ASN A 323 -7.83 5.40 25.69
N GLU A 324 -7.68 4.13 25.33
CA GLU A 324 -8.63 3.06 25.69
C GLU A 324 -7.87 1.75 25.92
N ILE A 325 -8.31 0.96 26.91
CA ILE A 325 -7.86 -0.42 27.11
C ILE A 325 -9.05 -1.36 26.90
N VAL A 326 -8.86 -2.42 26.15
CA VAL A 326 -9.86 -3.48 25.90
C VAL A 326 -9.24 -4.86 26.04
N PRO A 327 -10.02 -5.94 26.21
CA PRO A 327 -9.50 -7.30 26.15
C PRO A 327 -8.75 -7.55 24.83
N ALA A 328 -7.62 -8.27 24.88
CA ALA A 328 -6.80 -8.55 23.68
C ALA A 328 -7.60 -9.11 22.49
N ALA A 329 -8.60 -9.97 22.76
CA ALA A 329 -9.46 -10.57 21.73
C ALA A 329 -10.38 -9.56 21.01
N GLU A 330 -10.70 -8.43 21.66
CA GLU A 330 -11.62 -7.40 21.14
C GLU A 330 -10.88 -6.23 20.50
N LEU A 331 -9.55 -6.12 20.71
CA LEU A 331 -8.76 -4.97 20.29
C LEU A 331 -8.88 -4.68 18.79
N ARG A 332 -8.71 -5.70 17.95
CA ARG A 332 -8.70 -5.50 16.49
C ARG A 332 -10.05 -5.01 15.99
N SER A 333 -11.15 -5.60 16.48
CA SER A 333 -12.51 -5.18 16.11
C SER A 333 -12.80 -3.76 16.60
N ARG A 334 -12.45 -3.45 17.85
CA ARG A 334 -12.70 -2.13 18.44
C ARG A 334 -11.90 -1.03 17.75
N ALA A 335 -10.61 -1.24 17.48
CA ALA A 335 -9.79 -0.28 16.77
C ALA A 335 -10.26 -0.06 15.32
N THR A 336 -10.70 -1.14 14.64
CA THR A 336 -11.28 -1.04 13.29
C THR A 336 -12.58 -0.24 13.31
N GLN A 337 -13.43 -0.44 14.32
CA GLN A 337 -14.64 0.34 14.51
C GLN A 337 -14.32 1.84 14.64
N VAL A 338 -13.43 2.21 15.57
CA VAL A 338 -13.04 3.62 15.79
C VAL A 338 -12.45 4.23 14.51
N ALA A 339 -11.57 3.52 13.81
CA ALA A 339 -10.97 4.01 12.58
C ALA A 339 -12.00 4.16 11.45
N THR A 340 -13.00 3.27 11.37
CA THR A 340 -14.10 3.35 10.40
C THR A 340 -15.03 4.52 10.70
N GLU A 341 -15.33 4.78 11.97
CA GLU A 341 -16.10 5.96 12.40
C GLU A 341 -15.39 7.25 11.98
N LEU A 342 -14.07 7.33 12.13
CA LEU A 342 -13.27 8.47 11.68
C LEU A 342 -13.22 8.57 10.14
N ALA A 343 -13.09 7.45 9.44
CA ALA A 343 -13.12 7.42 7.97
C ALA A 343 -14.45 7.91 7.40
N ALA A 344 -15.55 7.76 8.14
CA ALA A 344 -16.87 8.27 7.79
C ALA A 344 -17.12 9.74 8.20
N GLY A 345 -16.22 10.35 9.00
CA GLY A 345 -16.36 11.71 9.52
C GLY A 345 -15.77 12.82 8.63
N PRO A 346 -15.85 14.10 9.02
CA PRO A 346 -15.43 15.22 8.18
C PRO A 346 -13.90 15.31 8.05
N THR A 347 -13.33 14.62 7.05
CA THR A 347 -11.87 14.45 6.90
C THR A 347 -11.10 15.77 6.88
N VAL A 348 -11.57 16.78 6.13
CA VAL A 348 -10.94 18.10 6.07
C VAL A 348 -10.92 18.78 7.46
N ALA A 349 -12.01 18.65 8.22
CA ALA A 349 -12.08 19.18 9.57
C ALA A 349 -11.15 18.44 10.54
N PHE A 350 -11.12 17.10 10.48
CA PHE A 350 -10.20 16.30 11.29
C PHE A 350 -8.73 16.58 10.98
N ALA A 351 -8.36 16.69 9.71
CA ALA A 351 -7.01 17.08 9.30
C ALA A 351 -6.61 18.44 9.89
N THR A 352 -7.51 19.42 9.80
CA THR A 352 -7.30 20.77 10.35
C THR A 352 -7.17 20.76 11.87
N MET A 353 -8.06 20.05 12.57
CA MET A 353 -8.00 19.89 14.03
C MET A 353 -6.69 19.23 14.47
N ARG A 354 -6.27 18.17 13.76
CA ARG A 354 -5.04 17.44 14.03
C ARG A 354 -3.80 18.33 13.87
N ALA A 355 -3.74 19.14 12.81
CA ALA A 355 -2.65 20.10 12.62
C ALA A 355 -2.60 21.13 13.76
N LEU A 356 -3.75 21.74 14.11
CA LEU A 356 -3.84 22.71 15.21
C LEU A 356 -3.37 22.13 16.56
N LEU A 357 -3.76 20.89 16.88
CA LEU A 357 -3.34 20.22 18.11
C LEU A 357 -1.83 19.94 18.16
N ARG A 358 -1.21 19.66 17.01
CA ARG A 358 0.23 19.36 16.93
C ARG A 358 1.07 20.62 16.97
N ASP A 359 0.61 21.68 16.32
CA ASP A 359 1.31 22.97 16.25
C ASP A 359 1.24 23.76 17.57
N SER A 360 0.30 23.43 18.46
CA SER A 360 0.12 24.14 19.74
C SER A 360 1.36 24.14 20.64
N TRP A 361 2.27 23.17 20.47
CA TRP A 361 3.52 23.10 21.21
C TRP A 361 4.59 24.08 20.73
N HIS A 362 4.43 24.63 19.53
CA HIS A 362 5.37 25.57 18.89
C HIS A 362 4.80 26.99 18.80
N ASN A 363 3.49 27.15 18.98
CA ASN A 363 2.79 28.43 18.88
C ASN A 363 2.65 29.13 20.23
N ASP A 364 2.71 30.46 20.22
CA ASP A 364 2.11 31.26 21.29
C ASP A 364 0.57 31.30 21.14
N LEU A 365 -0.13 31.71 22.20
CA LEU A 365 -1.60 31.72 22.21
C LEU A 365 -2.20 32.56 21.06
N ARG A 366 -1.59 33.71 20.73
CA ARG A 366 -2.09 34.59 19.67
C ARG A 366 -1.96 33.94 18.29
N THR A 367 -0.84 33.29 18.04
CA THR A 367 -0.57 32.54 16.81
C THR A 367 -1.56 31.39 16.68
N GLN A 368 -1.81 30.67 17.78
CA GLN A 368 -2.78 29.57 17.81
C GLN A 368 -4.21 30.05 17.51
N LEU A 369 -4.69 31.12 18.16
CA LEU A 369 -6.02 31.68 17.90
C LEU A 369 -6.19 32.16 16.44
N THR A 370 -5.11 32.69 15.85
CA THR A 370 -5.10 33.08 14.44
C THR A 370 -5.19 31.86 13.52
N ALA A 371 -4.45 30.79 13.84
CA ALA A 371 -4.52 29.53 13.12
C ALA A 371 -5.91 28.87 13.24
N GLU A 372 -6.54 28.90 14.42
CA GLU A 372 -7.90 28.40 14.65
C GLU A 372 -8.93 29.16 13.82
N LEU A 373 -8.86 30.50 13.78
CA LEU A 373 -9.74 31.31 12.95
C LEU A 373 -9.60 30.94 11.47
N GLN A 374 -8.37 30.78 11.00
CA GLN A 374 -8.10 30.44 9.60
C GLN A 374 -8.58 29.01 9.27
N GLY A 375 -8.26 28.03 10.13
CA GLY A 375 -8.74 26.65 9.99
C GLY A 375 -10.27 26.54 10.02
N THR A 376 -10.94 27.31 10.88
CA THR A 376 -12.41 27.38 10.91
C THR A 376 -12.99 27.95 9.62
N LYS A 377 -12.37 29.00 9.06
CA LYS A 377 -12.79 29.57 7.76
C LYS A 377 -12.58 28.58 6.61
N ASP A 378 -11.45 27.86 6.61
CA ASP A 378 -11.12 26.95 5.53
C ASP A 378 -12.02 25.71 5.56
N THR A 379 -12.22 25.12 6.73
CA THR A 379 -13.18 24.01 6.93
C THR A 379 -14.62 24.47 6.70
N GLY A 380 -14.98 25.69 7.07
CA GLY A 380 -16.30 26.27 6.82
C GLY A 380 -16.66 26.46 5.35
N ARG A 381 -15.69 26.37 4.43
CA ARG A 381 -15.92 26.38 2.96
C ARG A 381 -16.11 24.98 2.36
N SER A 382 -15.93 23.91 3.12
CA SER A 382 -16.13 22.53 2.66
C SER A 382 -17.60 22.21 2.41
N ASP A 383 -17.86 21.25 1.52
CA ASP A 383 -19.21 20.72 1.29
C ASP A 383 -19.74 20.08 2.57
N ASP A 384 -18.86 19.39 3.30
CA ASP A 384 -19.15 18.75 4.58
C ASP A 384 -19.68 19.73 5.64
N ALA A 385 -19.08 20.92 5.76
CA ALA A 385 -19.53 21.92 6.73
C ALA A 385 -20.94 22.44 6.39
N ALA A 386 -21.19 22.78 5.13
CA ALA A 386 -22.49 23.26 4.69
C ALA A 386 -23.60 22.21 4.91
N ALA A 387 -23.33 20.96 4.52
CA ALA A 387 -24.26 19.84 4.70
C ALA A 387 -24.52 19.54 6.18
N ALA A 388 -23.49 19.55 7.02
CA ALA A 388 -23.62 19.26 8.44
C ALA A 388 -24.36 20.36 9.21
N ILE A 389 -24.14 21.64 8.89
CA ILE A 389 -24.89 22.75 9.49
C ILE A 389 -26.38 22.64 9.14
N ALA A 390 -26.70 22.34 7.87
CA ALA A 390 -28.07 22.12 7.44
C ALA A 390 -28.73 20.92 8.14
N ALA A 391 -28.02 19.79 8.24
CA ALA A 391 -28.48 18.60 8.94
C ALA A 391 -28.71 18.86 10.43
N PHE A 392 -27.82 19.62 11.08
CA PHE A 392 -27.97 20.02 12.48
C PHE A 392 -29.23 20.86 12.70
N ALA A 393 -29.47 21.87 11.85
CA ALA A 393 -30.69 22.68 11.89
C ALA A 393 -31.97 21.84 11.69
N ALA A 394 -31.88 20.81 10.83
CA ALA A 394 -32.97 19.87 10.56
C ALA A 394 -33.10 18.74 11.60
N LYS A 395 -32.20 18.65 12.59
CA LYS A 395 -32.10 17.54 13.57
C LYS A 395 -31.97 16.16 12.92
N THR A 396 -31.22 16.08 11.83
CA THR A 396 -30.90 14.83 11.13
C THR A 396 -29.41 14.50 11.25
N THR A 397 -29.05 13.22 11.13
CA THR A 397 -27.64 12.79 11.13
C THR A 397 -26.93 13.26 9.85
N PRO A 398 -25.80 13.97 9.94
CA PRO A 398 -25.03 14.37 8.78
C PRO A 398 -24.29 13.19 8.15
N THR A 399 -24.03 13.27 6.84
CA THR A 399 -23.16 12.35 6.11
C THR A 399 -21.99 13.13 5.53
N PHE A 400 -20.76 12.64 5.73
CA PHE A 400 -19.55 13.36 5.31
C PHE A 400 -18.86 12.67 4.12
N GLN A 401 -18.42 13.47 3.16
CA GLN A 401 -17.71 13.06 1.95
C GLN A 401 -16.21 13.36 2.01
N GLY A 402 -15.75 14.13 3.01
CA GLY A 402 -14.35 14.47 3.20
C GLY A 402 -13.83 15.54 2.24
N ARG A 403 -14.69 16.45 1.76
CA ARG A 403 -14.33 17.53 0.84
C ARG A 403 -15.10 18.82 1.10
#